data_AF-A0A2N1PDR7-F1
#
_entry.id   AF-A0A2N1PDR7-F1
#
_cell.length_a   1.000
_cell.length_b   1.000
_cell.length_c   1.000
_cell.angle_alpha   90.00
_cell.angle_beta   90.00
_cell.angle_gamma   90.00
#
_symmetry.space_group_name_H-M   'P 1'
#
loop_
_entity.id
_entity.type
_entity.pdbx_description
1 polymer ?
#
loop_
_entity_poly.entity_id
_entity_poly.type
_entity_poly.pdbx_seq_one_letter_code
_entity_poly.pdbx_strand_id
1 'polypeptide(L)'
;LGLLNTLLFIPYMILFKDFITGTIFEQVFYGHSALTTLLFLVVSFIVFKKGIFSKNHYHLFIKSIKATKWNAYYVVDHKGRIKEMSDSIAEELGFTQEQIIGKQLFDILNRSIRITTFDGVDTNNRAMETYYEHYQTTVKPKQQEEHEMLFQNYQGKSVILHTMEQPIFILGKYKGRINIGEKRSDFDLLSVEKSLKEVENQLESMRLKFIATLELSEEGLFYIDLDQRFIWGNDKFVEITGIEGNTVDIDSFHQFIKTEDIQTYLGVLSSLTLKKQAYKTTYRFLKHGHYIWIKESGKRIFDDKNSNIIMGSMSIVNASSYQKTGIEELDNLEHEAAL
;
A
#
# COMPACT_ATOMS: atom_id res chain seq x y z
N LEU A 1 -29.89 -39.01 2.26
CA LEU A 1 -30.52 -39.95 3.21
C LEU A 1 -31.98 -39.60 3.49
N GLY A 2 -32.32 -38.41 4.00
CA GLY A 2 -33.71 -38.04 4.34
C GLY A 2 -34.73 -38.21 3.20
N LEU A 3 -34.46 -37.66 2.01
CA LEU A 3 -35.31 -37.80 0.82
C LEU A 3 -35.48 -39.26 0.36
N LEU A 4 -34.44 -40.09 0.49
CA LEU A 4 -34.48 -41.50 0.10
C LEU A 4 -35.39 -42.30 1.05
N ASN A 5 -35.36 -41.95 2.35
CA ASN A 5 -36.18 -42.57 3.38
C ASN A 5 -37.68 -42.24 3.19
N THR A 6 -37.99 -41.01 2.77
CA THR A 6 -39.36 -40.59 2.45
C THR A 6 -39.89 -41.23 1.16
N LEU A 7 -39.04 -41.42 0.14
CA LEU A 7 -39.41 -42.10 -1.12
C LEU A 7 -39.67 -43.60 -0.94
N LEU A 8 -38.92 -44.27 -0.07
CA LEU A 8 -39.13 -45.67 0.30
C LEU A 8 -40.41 -45.91 1.13
N PHE A 9 -41.05 -44.85 1.62
CA PHE A 9 -42.28 -44.92 2.41
C PHE A 9 -43.56 -44.91 1.56
N ILE A 10 -43.51 -44.40 0.33
CA ILE A 10 -44.66 -44.36 -0.59
C ILE A 10 -45.19 -45.78 -0.92
N PRO A 11 -44.35 -46.79 -1.20
CA PRO A 11 -44.81 -48.17 -1.37
C PRO A 11 -45.39 -48.77 -0.09
N TYR A 12 -44.83 -48.40 1.08
CA TYR A 12 -45.28 -48.89 2.38
C TYR A 12 -46.70 -48.42 2.71
N MET A 13 -47.04 -47.17 2.39
CA MET A 13 -48.40 -46.62 2.52
C MET A 13 -49.44 -47.35 1.64
N ILE A 14 -49.04 -47.84 0.46
CA ILE A 14 -49.95 -48.53 -0.47
C ILE A 14 -50.24 -49.95 0.01
N LEU A 15 -49.22 -50.65 0.52
CA LEU A 15 -49.33 -52.02 1.05
C LEU A 15 -49.92 -52.07 2.47
N PHE A 16 -50.03 -50.93 3.14
CA PHE A 16 -50.54 -50.81 4.51
C PHE A 16 -52.01 -51.25 4.66
N LYS A 17 -52.82 -51.07 3.61
CA LYS A 17 -54.27 -51.34 3.64
C LYS A 17 -54.60 -52.84 3.74
N ASP A 18 -53.67 -53.70 3.32
CA ASP A 18 -53.90 -55.15 3.20
C ASP A 18 -53.41 -55.96 4.41
N PHE A 19 -52.63 -55.36 5.34
CA PHE A 19 -51.81 -56.12 6.29
C PHE A 19 -52.08 -55.91 7.80
N ILE A 20 -53.00 -55.02 8.21
CA ILE A 20 -53.16 -54.70 9.64
C ILE A 20 -54.62 -54.88 10.13
N THR A 21 -54.78 -55.70 11.17
CA THR A 21 -56.07 -56.07 11.79
C THR A 21 -56.26 -55.57 13.23
N GLY A 22 -55.47 -54.59 13.70
CA GLY A 22 -55.54 -54.10 15.10
C GLY A 22 -55.30 -52.61 15.30
N THR A 23 -56.00 -52.01 16.27
CA THR A 23 -56.01 -50.56 16.59
C THR A 23 -54.68 -49.99 17.06
N ILE A 24 -53.85 -50.79 17.73
CA ILE A 24 -52.53 -50.35 18.24
C ILE A 24 -51.55 -50.08 17.08
N PHE A 25 -51.57 -50.94 16.05
CA PHE A 25 -50.70 -50.79 14.89
C PHE A 25 -51.06 -49.55 14.05
N GLU A 26 -52.35 -49.21 13.99
CA GLU A 26 -52.83 -48.00 13.33
C GLU A 26 -52.32 -46.72 14.03
N GLN A 27 -52.34 -46.68 15.37
CA GLN A 27 -51.82 -45.54 16.14
C GLN A 27 -50.30 -45.38 15.98
N VAL A 28 -49.55 -46.49 16.01
CA VAL A 28 -48.09 -46.47 15.79
C VAL A 28 -47.75 -45.96 14.38
N PHE A 29 -48.55 -46.35 13.37
CA PHE A 29 -48.37 -45.89 12.00
C PHE A 29 -48.59 -44.38 11.84
N TYR A 30 -49.68 -43.83 12.40
CA TYR A 30 -49.93 -42.39 12.35
C TYR A 30 -48.86 -41.60 13.10
N GLY A 31 -48.44 -42.07 14.28
CA GLY A 31 -47.36 -41.44 15.05
C GLY A 31 -46.03 -41.41 14.29
N HIS A 32 -45.67 -42.54 13.67
CA HIS A 32 -44.45 -42.62 12.86
C HIS A 32 -44.53 -41.75 11.59
N SER A 33 -45.67 -41.74 10.89
CA SER A 33 -45.91 -40.91 9.70
C SER A 33 -45.87 -39.40 10.00
N ALA A 34 -46.40 -38.99 11.15
CA ALA A 34 -46.32 -37.61 11.62
C ALA A 34 -44.86 -37.22 11.91
N LEU A 35 -44.09 -38.09 12.57
CA LEU A 35 -42.68 -37.86 12.88
C LEU A 35 -41.83 -37.75 11.61
N THR A 36 -42.02 -38.64 10.63
CA THR A 36 -41.26 -38.61 9.37
C THR A 36 -41.60 -37.37 8.53
N THR A 37 -42.87 -36.97 8.49
CA THR A 37 -43.30 -35.73 7.83
C THR A 37 -42.69 -34.50 8.49
N LEU A 38 -42.69 -34.43 9.83
CA LEU A 38 -42.06 -33.35 10.59
C LEU A 38 -40.56 -33.27 10.29
N LEU A 39 -39.86 -34.41 10.28
CA LEU A 39 -38.43 -34.49 10.01
C LEU A 39 -38.12 -34.04 8.57
N PHE A 40 -38.95 -34.40 7.59
CA PHE A 40 -38.85 -33.92 6.22
C PHE A 40 -39.02 -32.40 6.11
N LEU A 41 -39.99 -31.81 6.81
CA LEU A 41 -40.21 -30.36 6.83
C LEU A 41 -39.02 -29.62 7.44
N VAL A 42 -38.47 -30.12 8.55
CA VAL A 42 -37.28 -29.54 9.20
C VAL A 42 -36.06 -29.60 8.28
N VAL A 43 -35.78 -30.75 7.67
CA VAL A 43 -34.65 -30.91 6.74
C VAL A 43 -34.82 -30.00 5.51
N SER A 44 -36.03 -29.95 4.95
CA SER A 44 -36.34 -29.07 3.83
C SER A 44 -36.13 -27.60 4.21
N PHE A 45 -36.61 -27.17 5.37
CA PHE A 45 -36.41 -25.81 5.87
C PHE A 45 -34.93 -25.46 6.04
N ILE A 46 -34.11 -26.37 6.58
CA ILE A 46 -32.66 -26.17 6.71
C ILE A 46 -32.00 -26.01 5.33
N VAL A 47 -32.36 -26.86 4.36
CA VAL A 47 -31.85 -26.80 2.99
C VAL A 47 -32.25 -25.49 2.31
N PHE A 48 -33.52 -25.09 2.41
CA PHE A 48 -34.03 -23.82 1.87
C PHE A 48 -33.32 -22.62 2.49
N LYS A 49 -33.19 -22.59 3.82
CA LYS A 49 -32.49 -21.51 4.54
C LYS A 49 -31.03 -21.42 4.09
N LYS A 50 -30.32 -22.55 3.96
CA LYS A 50 -28.94 -22.60 3.48
C LYS A 50 -28.81 -22.11 2.02
N GLY A 51 -29.76 -22.47 1.16
CA GLY A 51 -29.80 -22.00 -0.23
C GLY A 51 -30.04 -20.50 -0.36
N ILE A 52 -31.00 -19.95 0.38
CA ILE A 52 -31.29 -18.50 0.40
C ILE A 52 -30.07 -17.72 0.93
N PHE A 53 -29.48 -18.20 2.03
CA PHE A 53 -28.30 -17.59 2.62
C PHE A 53 -27.11 -17.56 1.65
N SER A 54 -26.84 -18.68 0.94
CA SER A 54 -25.76 -18.74 -0.04
C SER A 54 -25.97 -17.79 -1.22
N LYS A 55 -27.21 -17.62 -1.70
CA LYS A 55 -27.53 -16.70 -2.82
C LYS A 55 -27.36 -15.25 -2.40
N ASN A 56 -27.79 -14.89 -1.19
CA ASN A 56 -27.63 -13.54 -0.64
C ASN A 56 -26.14 -13.19 -0.42
N HIS A 57 -25.34 -14.12 0.10
CA HIS A 57 -23.90 -13.88 0.29
C HIS A 57 -23.17 -13.66 -1.04
N TYR A 58 -23.49 -14.44 -2.08
CA TYR A 58 -22.93 -14.22 -3.41
C TYR A 58 -23.28 -12.81 -3.92
N HIS A 59 -24.54 -12.39 -3.82
CA HIS A 59 -24.95 -11.06 -4.26
C HIS A 59 -24.27 -9.93 -3.46
N LEU A 60 -24.15 -10.07 -2.14
CA LEU A 60 -23.44 -9.11 -1.30
C LEU A 60 -21.94 -9.04 -1.62
N PHE A 61 -21.32 -10.18 -1.91
CA PHE A 61 -19.90 -10.27 -2.28
C PHE A 61 -19.62 -9.56 -3.61
N ILE A 62 -20.42 -9.83 -4.64
CA ILE A 62 -20.35 -9.11 -5.92
C ILE A 62 -20.59 -7.61 -5.71
N LYS A 63 -21.58 -7.23 -4.89
CA LYS A 63 -21.85 -5.82 -4.58
C LYS A 63 -20.67 -5.16 -3.86
N SER A 64 -19.97 -5.86 -2.98
CA SER A 64 -18.76 -5.34 -2.34
C SER A 64 -17.61 -5.16 -3.32
N ILE A 65 -17.39 -6.11 -4.25
CA ILE A 65 -16.35 -6.00 -5.28
C ILE A 65 -16.61 -4.76 -6.15
N LYS A 66 -17.85 -4.56 -6.60
CA LYS A 66 -18.28 -3.38 -7.36
C LYS A 66 -17.98 -2.04 -6.67
N ALA A 67 -17.98 -2.01 -5.34
CA ALA A 67 -17.73 -0.80 -4.56
C ALA A 67 -16.23 -0.56 -4.24
N THR A 68 -15.35 -1.48 -4.62
CA THR A 68 -13.90 -1.42 -4.34
C THR A 68 -13.10 -1.03 -5.57
N LYS A 69 -11.79 -0.78 -5.38
CA LYS A 69 -10.84 -0.60 -6.49
C LYS A 69 -10.75 -1.84 -7.40
N TRP A 70 -11.19 -3.00 -6.93
CA TRP A 70 -11.26 -4.24 -7.71
C TRP A 70 -12.52 -4.28 -8.57
N ASN A 71 -12.66 -3.31 -9.47
CA ASN A 71 -13.82 -3.17 -10.34
C ASN A 71 -13.76 -4.07 -11.60
N ALA A 72 -12.70 -4.87 -11.75
CA ALA A 72 -12.54 -5.82 -12.84
C ALA A 72 -12.84 -7.23 -12.34
N TYR A 73 -13.94 -7.83 -12.80
CA TYR A 73 -14.24 -9.22 -12.46
C TYR A 73 -15.03 -9.93 -13.56
N TYR A 74 -14.92 -11.25 -13.62
CA TYR A 74 -15.79 -12.08 -14.43
C TYR A 74 -15.95 -13.48 -13.84
N VAL A 75 -17.09 -14.11 -14.14
CA VAL A 75 -17.45 -15.45 -13.69
C VAL A 75 -17.83 -16.27 -14.90
N VAL A 76 -17.24 -17.45 -15.03
CA VAL A 76 -17.60 -18.42 -16.08
C VAL A 76 -18.07 -19.73 -15.46
N ASP A 77 -18.96 -20.45 -16.15
CA ASP A 77 -19.32 -21.81 -15.78
C ASP A 77 -18.31 -22.85 -16.26
N HIS A 78 -18.54 -24.11 -15.89
CA HIS A 78 -17.73 -25.26 -16.28
C HIS A 78 -17.59 -25.48 -17.79
N LYS A 79 -18.40 -24.83 -18.64
CA LYS A 79 -18.26 -24.89 -20.10
C LYS A 79 -17.54 -23.68 -20.67
N GLY A 80 -17.09 -22.74 -19.83
CA GLY A 80 -16.49 -21.47 -20.24
C GLY A 80 -17.49 -20.36 -20.54
N ARG A 81 -18.78 -20.54 -20.23
CA ARG A 81 -19.81 -19.54 -20.55
C ARG A 81 -19.86 -18.45 -19.49
N ILE A 82 -19.90 -17.21 -19.91
CA ILE A 82 -19.94 -16.04 -19.03
C ILE A 82 -21.25 -16.04 -18.24
N LYS A 83 -21.15 -16.10 -16.91
CA LYS A 83 -22.29 -15.93 -15.98
C LYS A 83 -22.43 -14.49 -15.52
N GLU A 84 -21.30 -13.81 -15.38
CA GLU A 84 -21.24 -12.43 -14.94
C GLU A 84 -19.91 -11.81 -15.39
N MET A 85 -19.91 -10.50 -15.63
CA MET A 85 -18.71 -9.73 -15.94
C MET A 85 -18.91 -8.31 -15.42
N SER A 86 -17.85 -7.62 -15.03
CA SER A 86 -17.92 -6.22 -14.65
C SER A 86 -18.07 -5.32 -15.87
N ASP A 87 -18.75 -4.19 -15.70
CA ASP A 87 -18.91 -3.20 -16.78
C ASP A 87 -17.55 -2.70 -17.26
N SER A 88 -16.61 -2.52 -16.33
CA SER A 88 -15.23 -2.15 -16.63
C SER A 88 -14.50 -3.12 -17.56
N ILE A 89 -14.77 -4.43 -17.52
CA ILE A 89 -14.19 -5.38 -18.47
C ILE A 89 -15.02 -5.37 -19.76
N ALA A 90 -16.34 -5.39 -19.67
CA ALA A 90 -17.23 -5.38 -20.84
C ALA A 90 -16.96 -4.18 -21.77
N GLU A 91 -16.67 -3.01 -21.20
CA GLU A 91 -16.23 -1.80 -21.92
C GLU A 91 -14.94 -2.05 -22.70
N GLU A 92 -13.93 -2.69 -22.12
CA GLU A 92 -12.67 -3.01 -22.83
C GLU A 92 -12.87 -4.03 -23.96
N LEU A 93 -13.91 -4.86 -23.87
CA LEU A 93 -14.28 -5.79 -24.93
C LEU A 93 -15.19 -5.14 -26.00
N GLY A 94 -15.70 -3.93 -25.76
CA GLY A 94 -16.61 -3.24 -26.67
C GLY A 94 -18.03 -3.82 -26.70
N PHE A 95 -18.47 -4.48 -25.61
CA PHE A 95 -19.79 -5.10 -25.52
C PHE A 95 -20.59 -4.60 -24.32
N THR A 96 -21.91 -4.72 -24.39
CA THR A 96 -22.79 -4.57 -23.22
C THR A 96 -22.95 -5.90 -22.48
N GLN A 97 -23.33 -5.86 -21.20
CA GLN A 97 -23.59 -7.06 -20.39
C GLN A 97 -24.56 -8.03 -21.08
N GLU A 98 -25.68 -7.51 -21.59
CA GLU A 98 -26.72 -8.32 -22.26
C GLU A 98 -26.17 -9.08 -23.48
N GLN A 99 -25.15 -8.54 -24.14
CA GLN A 99 -24.53 -9.15 -25.30
C GLN A 99 -23.55 -10.26 -24.95
N ILE A 100 -23.02 -10.32 -23.73
CA ILE A 100 -21.95 -11.28 -23.35
C ILE A 100 -22.44 -12.41 -22.46
N ILE A 101 -23.48 -12.19 -21.63
CA ILE A 101 -23.96 -13.22 -20.71
C ILE A 101 -24.43 -14.47 -21.48
N GLY A 102 -23.96 -15.64 -21.03
CA GLY A 102 -24.26 -16.95 -21.59
C GLY A 102 -23.43 -17.37 -22.81
N LYS A 103 -22.66 -16.44 -23.40
CA LYS A 103 -21.73 -16.73 -24.50
C LYS A 103 -20.42 -17.32 -23.98
N GLN A 104 -19.67 -17.97 -24.87
CA GLN A 104 -18.34 -18.48 -24.51
C GLN A 104 -17.34 -17.35 -24.33
N LEU A 105 -16.56 -17.41 -23.25
CA LEU A 105 -15.58 -16.37 -22.93
C LEU A 105 -14.57 -16.19 -24.08
N PHE A 106 -13.94 -17.28 -24.52
CA PHE A 106 -12.91 -17.21 -25.58
C PHE A 106 -13.49 -16.79 -26.94
N ASP A 107 -14.74 -17.11 -27.26
CA ASP A 107 -15.40 -16.57 -28.46
C ASP A 107 -15.47 -15.04 -28.43
N ILE A 108 -15.71 -14.44 -27.25
CA ILE A 108 -15.75 -12.98 -27.08
C ILE A 108 -14.34 -12.40 -27.12
N LEU A 109 -13.39 -12.96 -26.35
CA LEU A 109 -12.02 -12.47 -26.30
C LEU A 109 -11.35 -12.54 -27.69
N ASN A 110 -11.49 -13.66 -28.40
CA ASN A 110 -10.96 -13.88 -29.76
C ASN A 110 -11.47 -12.86 -30.78
N ARG A 111 -12.63 -12.23 -30.55
CA ARG A 111 -13.22 -11.25 -31.46
C ARG A 111 -12.94 -9.80 -31.10
N SER A 112 -12.62 -9.53 -29.83
CA SER A 112 -12.57 -8.16 -29.29
C SER A 112 -11.19 -7.69 -28.90
N ILE A 113 -10.33 -8.61 -28.46
CA ILE A 113 -9.03 -8.24 -27.89
C ILE A 113 -7.91 -9.08 -28.47
N ARG A 114 -6.70 -8.53 -28.42
CA ARG A 114 -5.47 -9.26 -28.74
C ARG A 114 -4.63 -9.41 -27.49
N ILE A 115 -4.55 -10.62 -26.97
CA ILE A 115 -3.69 -10.94 -25.83
C ILE A 115 -2.23 -10.96 -26.30
N THR A 116 -1.35 -10.34 -25.52
CA THR A 116 0.09 -10.25 -25.81
C THR A 116 0.92 -10.99 -24.79
N THR A 117 0.60 -10.86 -23.50
CA THR A 117 1.29 -11.59 -22.42
C THR A 117 0.31 -12.17 -21.42
N PHE A 118 0.71 -13.28 -20.80
CA PHE A 118 0.03 -13.89 -19.66
C PHE A 118 1.08 -14.42 -18.69
N ASP A 119 1.04 -13.97 -17.43
CA ASP A 119 1.97 -14.32 -16.36
C ASP A 119 3.45 -14.14 -16.76
N GLY A 120 3.74 -13.02 -17.43
CA GLY A 120 5.08 -12.67 -17.92
C GLY A 120 5.55 -13.46 -19.15
N VAL A 121 4.72 -14.32 -19.72
CA VAL A 121 5.04 -15.10 -20.93
C VAL A 121 4.31 -14.51 -22.14
N ASP A 122 5.05 -14.26 -23.21
CA ASP A 122 4.47 -13.87 -24.51
C ASP A 122 3.51 -14.94 -25.01
N THR A 123 2.27 -14.55 -25.31
CA THR A 123 1.21 -15.48 -25.66
C THR A 123 0.23 -14.87 -26.67
N ASN A 124 -0.81 -15.62 -26.99
CA ASN A 124 -1.92 -15.17 -27.82
C ASN A 124 -3.23 -15.82 -27.35
N ASN A 125 -4.35 -15.38 -27.89
CA ASN A 125 -5.66 -15.84 -27.42
C ASN A 125 -5.86 -17.36 -27.56
N ARG A 126 -5.34 -17.98 -28.64
CA ARG A 126 -5.46 -19.43 -28.87
C ARG A 126 -4.67 -20.24 -27.83
N ALA A 127 -3.45 -19.80 -27.52
CA ALA A 127 -2.62 -20.44 -26.50
C ALA A 127 -3.29 -20.33 -25.11
N MET A 128 -3.87 -19.16 -24.80
CA MET A 128 -4.62 -18.96 -23.56
C MET A 128 -5.89 -19.81 -23.49
N GLU A 129 -6.64 -19.92 -24.59
CA GLU A 129 -7.80 -20.81 -24.66
C GLU A 129 -7.41 -22.27 -24.36
N THR A 130 -6.32 -22.75 -24.96
CA THR A 130 -5.77 -24.09 -24.73
C THR A 130 -5.36 -24.30 -23.26
N TYR A 131 -4.73 -23.29 -22.63
CA TYR A 131 -4.38 -23.33 -21.21
C TYR A 131 -5.63 -23.57 -20.34
N TYR A 132 -6.72 -22.85 -20.62
CA TYR A 132 -7.94 -22.96 -19.83
C TYR A 132 -8.82 -24.17 -20.16
N GLU A 133 -8.63 -24.82 -21.29
CA GLU A 133 -9.17 -26.15 -21.55
C GLU A 133 -8.51 -27.18 -20.61
N HIS A 134 -7.19 -27.10 -20.44
CA HIS A 134 -6.45 -28.00 -19.55
C HIS A 134 -6.74 -27.73 -18.06
N TYR A 135 -6.82 -26.44 -17.68
CA TYR A 135 -7.10 -26.00 -16.31
C TYR A 135 -8.30 -26.70 -15.67
N GLN A 136 -9.38 -26.91 -16.43
CA GLN A 136 -10.62 -27.55 -15.92
C GLN A 136 -10.39 -28.96 -15.38
N THR A 137 -9.34 -29.64 -15.86
CA THR A 137 -9.01 -31.02 -15.49
C THR A 137 -7.98 -31.11 -14.37
N THR A 138 -7.17 -30.06 -14.17
CA THR A 138 -6.04 -30.06 -13.23
C THR A 138 -6.34 -29.29 -11.94
N VAL A 139 -7.30 -28.36 -11.98
CA VAL A 139 -7.59 -27.47 -10.87
C VAL A 139 -8.13 -28.20 -9.64
N LYS A 140 -7.66 -27.78 -8.47
CA LYS A 140 -8.06 -28.35 -7.16
C LYS A 140 -9.03 -27.41 -6.42
N PRO A 141 -9.88 -27.96 -5.52
CA PRO A 141 -10.71 -27.13 -4.66
C PRO A 141 -9.88 -26.18 -3.80
N LYS A 142 -10.35 -24.93 -3.65
CA LYS A 142 -9.72 -23.85 -2.86
C LYS A 142 -8.36 -23.33 -3.38
N GLN A 143 -7.95 -23.75 -4.58
CA GLN A 143 -6.80 -23.16 -5.25
C GLN A 143 -7.04 -21.67 -5.52
N GLN A 144 -6.01 -20.85 -5.40
CA GLN A 144 -6.06 -19.43 -5.69
C GLN A 144 -4.82 -19.12 -6.51
N GLU A 145 -5.00 -18.52 -7.67
CA GLU A 145 -3.91 -18.17 -8.58
C GLU A 145 -4.00 -16.70 -8.93
N GLU A 146 -2.86 -16.02 -8.88
CA GLU A 146 -2.75 -14.63 -9.30
C GLU A 146 -2.27 -14.61 -10.74
N HIS A 147 -2.95 -13.83 -11.59
CA HIS A 147 -2.66 -13.73 -13.00
C HIS A 147 -2.50 -12.29 -13.44
N GLU A 148 -1.54 -12.06 -14.32
CA GLU A 148 -1.36 -10.79 -15.04
C GLU A 148 -1.53 -11.04 -16.54
N MET A 149 -2.49 -10.35 -17.15
CA MET A 149 -2.76 -10.43 -18.59
C MET A 149 -2.63 -9.06 -19.24
N LEU A 150 -1.72 -8.93 -20.21
CA LEU A 150 -1.67 -7.78 -21.10
C LEU A 150 -2.44 -8.08 -22.38
N PHE A 151 -3.33 -7.17 -22.76
CA PHE A 151 -4.05 -7.25 -24.03
C PHE A 151 -4.28 -5.87 -24.64
N GLN A 152 -4.45 -5.84 -25.96
CA GLN A 152 -4.99 -4.68 -26.66
C GLN A 152 -6.51 -4.81 -26.74
N ASN A 153 -7.21 -3.78 -26.26
CA ASN A 153 -8.66 -3.72 -26.22
C ASN A 153 -9.27 -3.50 -27.62
N TYR A 154 -10.60 -3.43 -27.72
CA TYR A 154 -11.29 -3.24 -29.02
C TYR A 154 -10.97 -1.93 -29.74
N GLN A 155 -10.41 -0.94 -29.04
CA GLN A 155 -9.95 0.35 -29.58
C GLN A 155 -8.45 0.36 -29.89
N GLY A 156 -7.73 -0.74 -29.62
CA GLY A 156 -6.28 -0.86 -29.79
C GLY A 156 -5.44 -0.30 -28.63
N LYS A 157 -6.06 0.10 -27.51
CA LYS A 157 -5.36 0.55 -26.29
C LYS A 157 -4.85 -0.67 -25.51
N SER A 158 -3.60 -0.65 -25.03
CA SER A 158 -3.11 -1.71 -24.16
C SER A 158 -3.64 -1.56 -22.73
N VAL A 159 -4.04 -2.71 -22.18
CA VAL A 159 -4.66 -2.85 -20.87
C VAL A 159 -3.99 -4.02 -20.17
N ILE A 160 -3.55 -3.79 -18.94
CA ILE A 160 -3.07 -4.80 -18.01
C ILE A 160 -4.24 -5.17 -17.11
N LEU A 161 -4.60 -6.45 -17.07
CA LEU A 161 -5.58 -7.00 -16.16
C LEU A 161 -4.86 -7.88 -15.14
N HIS A 162 -4.91 -7.46 -13.88
CA HIS A 162 -4.36 -8.20 -12.75
C HIS A 162 -5.50 -8.80 -11.94
N THR A 163 -5.56 -10.13 -11.84
CA THR A 163 -6.70 -10.85 -11.26
C THR A 163 -6.29 -12.01 -10.38
N MET A 164 -7.03 -12.20 -9.29
CA MET A 164 -7.05 -13.42 -8.50
C MET A 164 -8.13 -14.35 -9.04
N GLU A 165 -7.72 -15.52 -9.54
CA GLU A 165 -8.59 -16.59 -10.01
C GLU A 165 -8.89 -17.60 -8.90
N GLN A 166 -10.17 -17.97 -8.75
CA GLN A 166 -10.62 -19.02 -7.83
C GLN A 166 -11.61 -19.97 -8.50
N PRO A 167 -11.44 -21.30 -8.36
CA PRO A 167 -12.36 -22.28 -8.91
C PRO A 167 -13.56 -22.51 -7.99
N ILE A 168 -14.72 -22.69 -8.61
CA ILE A 168 -16.00 -22.93 -7.94
C ILE A 168 -16.28 -24.44 -7.97
N PHE A 169 -16.32 -25.06 -6.80
CA PHE A 169 -16.67 -26.48 -6.64
C PHE A 169 -17.98 -26.66 -5.87
N ILE A 170 -18.87 -27.52 -6.38
CA ILE A 170 -20.10 -27.93 -5.70
C ILE A 170 -20.11 -29.44 -5.60
N LEU A 171 -20.18 -29.96 -4.36
CA LEU A 171 -20.16 -31.41 -4.07
C LEU A 171 -18.97 -32.13 -4.74
N GLY A 172 -17.79 -31.49 -4.72
CA GLY A 172 -16.57 -32.03 -5.30
C GLY A 172 -16.47 -31.95 -6.83
N LYS A 173 -17.48 -31.38 -7.52
CA LYS A 173 -17.44 -31.19 -8.97
C LYS A 173 -17.13 -29.74 -9.31
N TYR A 174 -16.22 -29.54 -10.27
CA TYR A 174 -15.93 -28.23 -10.85
C TYR A 174 -17.19 -27.67 -11.53
N LYS A 175 -17.49 -26.40 -11.24
CA LYS A 175 -18.67 -25.69 -11.75
C LYS A 175 -18.35 -24.43 -12.51
N GLY A 176 -17.09 -23.99 -12.50
CA GLY A 176 -16.67 -22.75 -13.10
C GLY A 176 -15.58 -22.09 -12.27
N ARG A 177 -15.31 -20.82 -12.56
CA ARG A 177 -14.31 -20.03 -11.84
C ARG A 177 -14.70 -18.56 -11.82
N ILE A 178 -14.13 -17.85 -10.87
CA ILE A 178 -14.28 -16.41 -10.68
C ILE A 178 -12.91 -15.76 -10.74
N ASN A 179 -12.82 -14.66 -11.47
CA ASN A 179 -11.65 -13.81 -11.57
C ASN A 179 -12.00 -12.44 -11.02
N ILE A 180 -11.20 -11.90 -10.11
CA ILE A 180 -11.42 -10.60 -9.48
C ILE A 180 -10.10 -9.86 -9.38
N GLY A 181 -10.08 -8.60 -9.76
CA GLY A 181 -8.96 -7.72 -9.51
C GLY A 181 -9.13 -6.37 -10.16
N GLU A 182 -8.05 -5.83 -10.70
CA GLU A 182 -7.99 -4.47 -11.21
C GLU A 182 -7.44 -4.44 -12.63
N LYS A 183 -7.97 -3.51 -13.44
CA LYS A 183 -7.35 -3.14 -14.70
C LYS A 183 -6.47 -1.92 -14.50
N ARG A 184 -5.30 -1.91 -15.13
CA ARG A 184 -4.42 -0.75 -15.26
C ARG A 184 -4.23 -0.48 -16.74
N SER A 185 -4.28 0.77 -17.14
CA SER A 185 -4.13 1.13 -18.56
C SER A 185 -2.79 1.81 -18.82
N ASP A 186 -2.28 1.74 -20.05
CA ASP A 186 -1.00 2.39 -20.42
C ASP A 186 -0.94 3.88 -20.05
N PHE A 187 -2.09 4.56 -20.06
CA PHE A 187 -2.18 5.97 -19.66
C PHE A 187 -1.79 6.18 -18.19
N ASP A 188 -2.16 5.25 -17.32
CA ASP A 188 -1.85 5.32 -15.90
C ASP A 188 -0.35 5.13 -15.67
N LEU A 189 0.27 4.18 -16.39
CA LEU A 189 1.72 3.95 -16.33
C LEU A 189 2.51 5.15 -16.86
N LEU A 190 2.16 5.69 -18.03
CA LEU A 190 2.84 6.87 -18.59
C LEU A 190 2.72 8.10 -17.67
N SER A 191 1.58 8.26 -17.00
CA SER A 191 1.39 9.36 -16.04
C SER A 191 2.28 9.20 -14.80
N VAL A 192 2.44 7.96 -14.31
CA VAL A 192 3.31 7.64 -13.18
C VAL A 192 4.77 7.82 -13.57
N GLU A 193 5.20 7.30 -14.72
CA GLU A 193 6.57 7.50 -15.24
C GLU A 193 6.89 8.98 -15.45
N LYS A 194 5.95 9.75 -16.00
CA LYS A 194 6.11 11.19 -16.15
C LYS A 194 6.26 11.88 -14.80
N SER A 195 5.41 11.55 -13.83
CA SER A 195 5.48 12.10 -12.47
C SER A 195 6.81 11.73 -11.79
N LEU A 196 7.27 10.49 -11.95
CA LEU A 196 8.55 10.04 -11.42
C LEU A 196 9.71 10.86 -12.00
N LYS A 197 9.74 11.02 -13.32
CA LYS A 197 10.77 11.80 -14.02
C LYS A 197 10.74 13.28 -13.63
N GLU A 198 9.56 13.84 -13.40
CA GLU A 198 9.41 15.21 -12.89
C GLU A 198 10.00 15.34 -11.48
N VAL A 199 9.73 14.39 -10.59
CA VAL A 199 10.29 14.35 -9.23
C VAL A 199 11.81 14.18 -9.26
N GLU A 200 12.34 13.30 -10.12
CA GLU A 200 13.79 13.13 -10.30
C GLU A 200 14.47 14.42 -10.78
N ASN A 201 13.89 15.09 -11.77
CA ASN A 201 14.40 16.37 -12.25
C ASN A 201 14.33 17.47 -11.18
N GLN A 202 13.26 17.49 -10.36
CA GLN A 202 13.15 18.40 -9.23
C GLN A 202 14.22 18.11 -8.17
N LEU A 203 14.47 16.84 -7.86
CA LEU A 203 15.49 16.42 -6.91
C LEU A 203 16.88 16.86 -7.38
N GLU A 204 17.21 16.61 -8.65
CA GLU A 204 18.49 17.03 -9.21
C GLU A 204 18.63 18.56 -9.25
N SER A 205 17.55 19.27 -9.60
CA SER A 205 17.53 20.73 -9.54
C SER A 205 17.75 21.25 -8.11
N MET A 206 17.13 20.63 -7.09
CA MET A 206 17.34 20.97 -5.69
C MET A 206 18.78 20.66 -5.24
N ARG A 207 19.34 19.53 -5.66
CA ARG A 207 20.73 19.15 -5.37
C ARG A 207 21.72 20.17 -5.91
N LEU A 208 21.57 20.58 -7.17
CA LEU A 208 22.42 21.59 -7.80
C LEU A 208 22.30 22.96 -7.12
N LYS A 209 21.07 23.39 -6.79
CA LYS A 209 20.84 24.64 -6.04
C LYS A 209 21.45 24.59 -4.65
N PHE A 210 21.36 23.44 -3.98
CA PHE A 210 21.95 23.25 -2.65
C PHE A 210 23.48 23.34 -2.70
N ILE A 211 24.13 22.66 -3.65
CA ILE A 211 25.59 22.75 -3.86
C ILE A 211 26.00 24.19 -4.14
N ALA A 212 25.32 24.89 -5.06
CA ALA A 212 25.62 26.28 -5.36
C ALA A 212 25.45 27.21 -4.14
N THR A 213 24.42 26.99 -3.31
CA THR A 213 24.25 27.73 -2.05
C THR A 213 25.37 27.45 -1.06
N LEU A 214 25.84 26.21 -0.95
CA LEU A 214 26.97 25.84 -0.09
C LEU A 214 28.27 26.54 -0.53
N GLU A 215 28.54 26.56 -1.84
CA GLU A 215 29.74 27.18 -2.45
C GLU A 215 29.73 28.71 -2.33
N LEU A 216 28.56 29.34 -2.46
CA LEU A 216 28.40 30.79 -2.36
C LEU A 216 28.32 31.29 -0.92
N SER A 217 28.17 30.41 0.07
CA SER A 217 28.00 30.81 1.47
C SER A 217 29.32 31.27 2.07
N GLU A 218 29.32 32.49 2.61
CA GLU A 218 30.43 33.03 3.42
C GLU A 218 30.41 32.54 4.88
N GLU A 219 29.37 31.79 5.27
CA GLU A 219 29.22 31.20 6.60
C GLU A 219 29.66 29.72 6.60
N GLY A 220 30.13 29.27 7.77
CA GLY A 220 30.38 27.86 8.01
C GLY A 220 29.06 27.12 8.19
N LEU A 221 28.55 26.51 7.13
CA LEU A 221 27.33 25.72 7.16
C LEU A 221 27.65 24.31 7.66
N PHE A 222 26.83 23.78 8.55
CA PHE A 222 27.05 22.45 9.13
C PHE A 222 25.74 21.73 9.44
N TYR A 223 25.82 20.42 9.62
CA TYR A 223 24.81 19.64 10.30
C TYR A 223 25.43 18.70 11.33
N ILE A 224 24.67 18.41 12.37
CA ILE A 224 25.01 17.50 13.46
C ILE A 224 24.07 16.30 13.35
N ASP A 225 24.64 15.12 13.13
CA ASP A 225 23.92 13.86 13.21
C ASP A 225 24.05 13.32 14.65
N LEU A 226 22.95 13.37 15.41
CA LEU A 226 22.95 12.94 16.80
C LEU A 226 22.94 11.41 16.95
N ASP A 227 22.55 10.67 15.91
CA ASP A 227 22.48 9.21 15.94
C ASP A 227 23.87 8.62 15.62
N GLN A 228 24.54 9.16 14.60
CA GLN A 228 25.89 8.77 14.19
C GLN A 228 27.01 9.53 14.92
N ARG A 229 26.66 10.55 15.70
CA ARG A 229 27.54 11.34 16.57
C ARG A 229 28.65 12.10 15.85
N PHE A 230 28.36 12.66 14.68
CA PHE A 230 29.32 13.51 13.96
C PHE A 230 28.72 14.86 13.54
N ILE A 231 29.60 15.79 13.22
CA ILE A 231 29.31 17.08 12.60
C ILE A 231 29.92 17.05 11.21
N TRP A 232 29.12 17.38 10.20
CA TRP A 232 29.62 17.66 8.85
C TRP A 232 29.51 19.15 8.57
N GLY A 233 30.51 19.73 7.93
CA GLY A 233 30.55 21.14 7.55
C GLY A 233 31.01 21.37 6.12
N ASN A 234 30.62 22.52 5.55
CA ASN A 234 31.17 23.01 4.29
C ASN A 234 32.62 23.49 4.46
N ASP A 235 33.26 23.86 3.36
CA ASP A 235 34.66 24.29 3.36
C ASP A 235 34.89 25.54 4.24
N LYS A 236 33.87 26.40 4.36
CA LYS A 236 33.95 27.57 5.24
C LYS A 236 33.93 27.21 6.72
N PHE A 237 33.21 26.16 7.12
CA PHE A 237 33.27 25.61 8.47
C PHE A 237 34.69 25.11 8.78
N VAL A 238 35.31 24.39 7.84
CA VAL A 238 36.69 23.91 7.95
C VAL A 238 37.66 25.08 8.08
N GLU A 239 37.51 26.12 7.26
CA GLU A 239 38.32 27.34 7.31
C GLU A 239 38.17 28.08 8.65
N ILE A 240 36.93 28.22 9.16
CA ILE A 240 36.63 28.92 10.42
C ILE A 240 37.22 28.15 11.61
N THR A 241 36.98 26.84 11.68
CA THR A 241 37.36 26.00 12.83
C THR A 241 38.83 25.59 12.81
N GLY A 242 39.42 25.42 11.62
CA GLY A 242 40.76 24.85 11.45
C GLY A 242 40.84 23.34 11.68
N ILE A 243 39.69 22.65 11.70
CA ILE A 243 39.64 21.19 11.82
C ILE A 243 40.05 20.54 10.51
N GLU A 244 40.76 19.41 10.55
CA GLU A 244 41.11 18.67 9.35
C GLU A 244 39.89 17.91 8.80
N GLY A 245 39.39 18.38 7.65
CA GLY A 245 38.32 17.73 6.90
C GLY A 245 36.90 18.17 7.27
N ASN A 246 35.95 17.79 6.41
CA ASN A 246 34.56 18.23 6.48
C ASN A 246 33.71 17.43 7.47
N THR A 247 34.28 16.46 8.18
CA THR A 247 33.56 15.61 9.14
C THR A 247 34.38 15.44 10.40
N VAL A 248 33.75 15.69 11.55
CA VAL A 248 34.37 15.59 12.87
C VAL A 248 33.41 14.92 13.84
N ASP A 249 33.93 14.05 14.71
CA ASP A 249 33.16 13.49 15.81
C ASP A 249 32.71 14.60 16.79
N ILE A 250 31.48 14.50 17.31
CA ILE A 250 30.88 15.53 18.18
C ILE A 250 31.71 15.73 19.46
N ASP A 251 32.17 14.65 20.09
CA ASP A 251 32.94 14.77 21.34
C ASP A 251 34.30 15.41 21.08
N SER A 252 34.90 15.11 19.92
CA SER A 252 36.14 15.74 19.45
C SER A 252 35.95 17.23 19.20
N PHE A 253 34.84 17.64 18.59
CA PHE A 253 34.51 19.05 18.38
C PHE A 253 34.36 19.80 19.71
N HIS A 254 33.70 19.19 20.71
CA HIS A 254 33.50 19.79 22.03
C HIS A 254 34.81 20.10 22.77
N GLN A 255 35.90 19.38 22.50
CA GLN A 255 37.20 19.62 23.13
C GLN A 255 37.82 20.96 22.72
N PHE A 256 37.41 21.52 21.59
CA PHE A 256 37.86 22.83 21.13
C PHE A 256 37.03 23.97 21.74
N ILE A 257 35.87 23.70 22.33
CA ILE A 257 35.07 24.72 23.01
C ILE A 257 35.70 25.00 24.38
N LYS A 258 35.85 26.28 24.74
CA LYS A 258 36.41 26.66 26.04
C LYS A 258 35.59 26.05 27.18
N THR A 259 36.27 25.54 28.21
CA THR A 259 35.66 24.78 29.32
C THR A 259 34.53 25.51 30.04
N GLU A 260 34.55 26.86 30.11
CA GLU A 260 33.44 27.60 30.74
C GLU A 260 32.19 27.71 29.84
N ASP A 261 32.35 27.57 28.52
CA ASP A 261 31.28 27.79 27.54
C ASP A 261 30.57 26.47 27.17
N ILE A 262 31.21 25.31 27.38
CA ILE A 262 30.70 23.99 26.96
C ILE A 262 29.33 23.64 27.58
N GLN A 263 29.12 23.96 28.86
CA GLN A 263 27.86 23.63 29.55
C GLN A 263 26.70 24.45 28.98
N THR A 264 26.96 25.73 28.67
CA THR A 264 25.98 26.59 28.01
C THR A 264 25.66 26.08 26.61
N TYR A 265 26.68 25.69 25.84
CA TYR A 265 26.52 25.12 24.50
C TYR A 265 25.63 23.86 24.52
N LEU A 266 25.98 22.87 25.34
CA LEU A 266 25.22 21.63 25.47
C LEU A 266 23.80 21.87 25.98
N GLY A 267 23.63 22.78 26.94
CA GLY A 267 22.32 23.15 27.46
C GLY A 267 21.40 23.78 26.40
N VAL A 268 21.96 24.59 25.50
CA VAL A 268 21.20 25.17 24.38
C VAL A 268 20.72 24.07 23.43
N LEU A 269 21.60 23.15 23.03
CA LEU A 269 21.25 22.04 22.14
C LEU A 269 20.23 21.07 22.78
N SER A 270 20.39 20.74 24.06
CA SER A 270 19.46 19.88 24.78
C SER A 270 18.08 20.52 25.01
N SER A 271 18.00 21.86 24.95
CA SER A 271 16.71 22.59 25.09
C SER A 271 15.82 22.53 23.84
N LEU A 272 16.32 21.97 22.73
CA LEU A 272 15.60 21.90 21.48
C LEU A 272 14.46 20.88 21.55
N THR A 273 13.26 21.34 21.24
CA THR A 273 12.01 20.55 21.27
C THR A 273 11.17 20.84 20.04
N LEU A 274 10.12 20.06 19.82
CA LEU A 274 9.11 20.32 18.77
C LEU A 274 8.57 21.76 18.79
N LYS A 275 8.45 22.39 19.97
CA LYS A 275 7.98 23.78 20.13
C LYS A 275 9.10 24.82 20.03
N LYS A 276 10.35 24.44 20.32
CA LYS A 276 11.53 25.32 20.26
C LYS A 276 12.61 24.63 19.43
N GLN A 277 12.48 24.76 18.12
CA GLN A 277 13.33 24.02 17.18
C GLN A 277 14.63 24.75 16.83
N ALA A 278 14.69 26.07 17.02
CA ALA A 278 15.83 26.89 16.67
C ALA A 278 16.58 27.41 17.90
N TYR A 279 17.88 27.64 17.73
CA TYR A 279 18.75 28.23 18.73
C TYR A 279 19.75 29.21 18.12
N LYS A 280 20.31 30.04 19.00
CA LYS A 280 21.47 30.89 18.75
C LYS A 280 22.37 30.79 19.97
N THR A 281 23.67 30.73 19.75
CA THR A 281 24.67 30.69 20.83
C THR A 281 25.96 31.33 20.36
N THR A 282 26.75 31.82 21.32
CA THR A 282 28.08 32.39 21.06
C THR A 282 29.04 31.77 22.06
N TYR A 283 30.18 31.27 21.60
CA TYR A 283 31.16 30.60 22.46
C TYR A 283 32.58 30.83 21.95
N ARG A 284 33.55 30.58 22.82
CA ARG A 284 34.97 30.62 22.48
C ARG A 284 35.42 29.25 21.98
N PHE A 285 36.04 29.24 20.80
CA PHE A 285 36.54 28.04 20.14
C PHE A 285 38.06 28.12 19.95
N LEU A 286 38.77 27.05 20.27
CA LEU A 286 40.21 26.94 20.20
C LEU A 286 40.63 26.62 18.76
N LYS A 287 41.27 27.57 18.09
CA LYS A 287 41.83 27.43 16.74
C LYS A 287 43.32 27.67 16.79
N HIS A 288 44.13 26.71 16.34
CA HIS A 288 45.59 26.84 16.28
C HIS A 288 46.23 27.49 17.54
N GLY A 289 45.77 27.08 18.73
CA GLY A 289 46.32 27.54 20.02
C GLY A 289 45.78 28.87 20.56
N HIS A 290 44.87 29.57 19.88
CA HIS A 290 44.19 30.77 20.40
C HIS A 290 42.67 30.65 20.33
N TYR A 291 41.98 31.36 21.21
CA TYR A 291 40.51 31.36 21.22
C TYR A 291 39.94 32.42 20.28
N ILE A 292 39.00 31.99 19.44
CA ILE A 292 38.17 32.86 18.59
C ILE A 292 36.72 32.83 19.09
N TRP A 293 35.98 33.91 18.88
CA TRP A 293 34.54 33.95 19.16
C TRP A 293 33.75 33.44 17.95
N ILE A 294 32.99 32.38 18.15
CA ILE A 294 32.07 31.84 17.15
C ILE A 294 30.65 32.24 17.54
N LYS A 295 29.90 32.79 16.59
CA LYS A 295 28.46 32.94 16.66
C LYS A 295 27.83 31.86 15.81
N GLU A 296 26.96 31.07 16.43
CA GLU A 296 26.30 29.92 15.82
C GLU A 296 24.78 30.08 15.90
N SER A 297 24.10 29.69 14.84
CA SER A 297 22.64 29.52 14.85
C SER A 297 22.24 28.24 14.15
N GLY A 298 21.23 27.56 14.67
CA GLY A 298 20.80 26.30 14.09
C GLY A 298 19.35 25.96 14.39
N LYS A 299 18.86 24.95 13.68
CA LYS A 299 17.52 24.39 13.81
C LYS A 299 17.58 22.87 13.78
N ARG A 300 16.92 22.24 14.74
CA ARG A 300 16.69 20.78 14.74
C ARG A 300 15.51 20.42 13.85
N ILE A 301 15.72 19.42 13.01
CA ILE A 301 14.69 18.87 12.12
C ILE A 301 14.00 17.73 12.88
N PHE A 302 12.69 17.88 13.12
CA PHE A 302 11.87 16.85 13.79
C PHE A 302 10.97 16.09 12.83
N ASP A 303 10.77 16.60 11.61
CA ASP A 303 9.86 16.02 10.62
C ASP A 303 10.45 14.78 9.94
N ASP A 304 11.78 14.63 9.97
CA ASP A 304 12.45 13.40 9.53
C ASP A 304 12.45 12.38 10.67
N LYS A 305 11.66 11.31 10.51
CA LYS A 305 11.58 10.22 11.50
C LYS A 305 12.79 9.31 11.50
N ASN A 306 13.60 9.35 10.44
CA ASN A 306 14.72 8.43 10.23
C ASN A 306 16.06 9.05 10.56
N SER A 307 16.12 10.36 10.82
CA SER A 307 17.37 11.05 11.14
C SER A 307 17.18 12.13 12.19
N ASN A 308 17.98 12.09 13.24
CA ASN A 308 17.97 13.11 14.27
C ASN A 308 19.03 14.18 14.00
N ILE A 309 18.68 15.16 13.14
CA ILE A 309 19.64 16.13 12.60
C ILE A 309 19.39 17.55 13.13
N ILE A 310 20.49 18.24 13.45
CA ILE A 310 20.52 19.69 13.68
C ILE A 310 21.28 20.34 12.53
N MET A 311 20.67 21.26 11.79
CA MET A 311 21.37 22.06 10.78
C MET A 311 21.69 23.44 11.33
N GLY A 312 22.84 24.00 11.00
CA GLY A 312 23.21 25.33 11.45
C GLY A 312 24.22 26.04 10.57
N SER A 313 24.48 27.27 10.93
CA SER A 313 25.52 28.11 10.36
C SER A 313 26.33 28.77 11.48
N MET A 314 27.61 29.01 11.19
CA MET A 314 28.51 29.69 12.10
C MET A 314 29.35 30.75 11.39
N SER A 315 29.66 31.80 12.12
CA SER A 315 30.56 32.88 11.68
C SER A 315 31.45 33.35 12.81
N ILE A 316 32.59 33.95 12.45
CA ILE A 316 33.52 34.55 13.40
C ILE A 316 32.97 35.92 13.81
N VAL A 317 32.99 36.21 15.11
CA VAL A 317 32.68 37.55 15.61
C VAL A 317 33.91 38.45 15.45
N ASN A 318 33.85 39.40 14.51
CA ASN A 318 34.92 40.38 14.33
C ASN A 318 34.96 41.36 15.52
N ALA A 319 36.15 41.60 16.06
CA ALA A 319 36.39 42.23 17.36
C ALA A 319 36.08 43.75 17.47
N SER A 320 35.45 44.37 16.46
CA SER A 320 35.06 45.79 16.57
C SER A 320 33.86 46.02 17.48
N SER A 321 33.03 45.00 17.73
CA SER A 321 31.74 45.14 18.44
C SER A 321 31.72 44.54 19.84
N TYR A 322 32.84 44.00 20.33
CA TYR A 322 32.89 43.23 21.59
C TYR A 322 34.20 43.37 22.36
N GLN A 323 34.96 44.44 22.15
CA GLN A 323 35.86 44.86 23.22
C GLN A 323 34.97 45.35 24.36
N LYS A 324 34.65 44.46 25.32
CA LYS A 324 34.13 44.88 26.63
C LYS A 324 35.09 45.92 27.15
N THR A 325 34.70 47.19 27.08
CA THR A 325 35.52 48.31 27.53
C THR A 325 35.70 48.29 29.06
N GLY A 326 34.95 47.43 29.75
CA GLY A 326 34.95 47.30 31.20
C GLY A 326 34.16 48.41 31.90
N ILE A 327 33.42 49.23 31.12
CA ILE A 327 32.65 50.37 31.59
C ILE A 327 31.20 50.18 31.14
N GLU A 328 30.30 49.97 32.10
CA GLU A 328 28.90 49.56 31.87
C GLU A 328 28.06 50.67 31.20
N GLU A 329 28.46 51.94 31.33
CA GLU A 329 27.77 53.07 30.70
C GLU A 329 28.06 53.21 29.20
N LEU A 330 29.23 52.77 28.71
CA LEU A 330 29.60 52.85 27.29
C LEU A 330 28.92 51.75 26.47
N ASP A 331 28.78 50.56 27.04
CA ASP A 331 28.14 49.41 26.37
C ASP A 331 26.62 49.62 26.16
N ASN A 332 25.98 50.48 26.97
CA ASN A 332 24.54 50.80 26.82
C ASN A 332 24.24 51.90 25.79
N LEU A 333 25.21 52.76 25.45
CA LEU A 333 25.02 53.86 24.48
C LEU A 333 24.98 53.37 23.03
N GLU A 334 25.65 52.26 22.69
CA GLU A 334 25.59 51.69 21.34
C GLU A 334 24.21 51.13 20.98
N HIS A 335 23.39 50.75 21.96
CA HIS A 335 22.03 50.25 21.71
C HIS A 335 21.02 51.37 21.41
N GLU A 336 21.23 52.61 21.85
CA GLU A 336 20.33 53.73 21.54
C GLU A 336 20.60 54.36 20.16
N ALA A 337 21.81 54.23 19.62
CA ALA A 337 22.16 54.77 18.30
C ALA A 337 21.68 53.90 17.11
N ALA A 338 21.09 52.72 17.38
CA ALA A 338 20.65 51.76 16.37
C ALA A 338 19.12 51.60 16.26
N LEU A 339 18.34 52.61 16.71
CA LEU A 339 16.89 52.70 16.52
C LEU A 339 16.51 53.75 15.46
#